data_AF-A0A918NMX4-F1
#
_entry.id   AF-A0A918NMX4-F1
#
_cell.length_a   1.000
_cell.length_b   1.000
_cell.length_c   1.000
_cell.angle_alpha   90.00
_cell.angle_beta   90.00
_cell.angle_gamma   90.00
#
_symmetry.space_group_name_H-M   'P 1'
#
loop_
_entity.id
_entity.type
_entity.pdbx_description
1 polymer ?
#
loop_
_entity_poly.entity_id
_entity_poly.type
_entity_poly.pdbx_seq_one_letter_code
_entity_poly.pdbx_strand_id
1 'polypeptide(L)'
;MRYFEEQVVAAIGLGQRVRYTVTPQYRGPRTVPVTFEMKASGVTKYGTPGINLYEVVPNSVYSEKYGWRNLGVVFHDNKIEPMGAMS
;
A
#
# COMPACT_ATOMS: atom_id res chain seq x y z
N MET A 1 -3.38 -4.47 3.09
CA MET A 1 -2.73 -3.48 3.99
C MET A 1 -2.81 -3.91 5.44
N ARG A 2 -3.98 -3.91 6.11
CA ARG A 2 -4.10 -4.28 7.53
C ARG A 2 -3.39 -5.59 7.91
N TYR A 3 -3.63 -6.67 7.17
CA TYR A 3 -2.99 -7.97 7.42
C TYR A 3 -1.46 -7.93 7.33
N PHE A 4 -0.92 -7.16 6.38
CA PHE A 4 0.53 -6.94 6.27
C PHE A 4 1.07 -6.19 7.49
N GLU A 5 0.36 -5.15 7.93
CA GLU A 5 0.75 -4.33 9.09
C GLU A 5 0.68 -5.12 10.39
N GLU A 6 -0.30 -6.01 10.56
CA GLU A 6 -0.39 -6.92 11.70
C GLU A 6 0.84 -7.84 11.80
N GLN A 7 1.37 -8.32 10.67
CA GLN A 7 2.61 -9.12 10.65
C GLN A 7 3.84 -8.29 11.05
N VAL A 8 3.91 -7.03 10.60
CA VAL A 8 4.99 -6.10 11.00
C VAL A 8 4.93 -5.84 12.52
N VAL A 9 3.74 -5.57 13.05
CA VAL A 9 3.53 -5.35 14.49
C VAL A 9 3.91 -6.60 15.29
N ALA A 10 3.52 -7.79 14.84
CA ALA A 10 3.91 -9.03 15.49
C ALA A 10 5.43 -9.22 15.52
N ALA A 11 6.14 -8.91 14.43
CA ALA A 11 7.60 -8.99 14.38
C ALA A 11 8.29 -8.03 15.35
N ILE A 12 7.77 -6.81 15.47
CA ILE A 12 8.24 -5.83 16.47
C ILE A 12 7.98 -6.36 17.89
N GLY A 13 6.80 -6.94 18.14
CA GLY A 13 6.46 -7.56 19.43
C GLY A 13 7.40 -8.70 19.82
N LEU A 14 7.97 -9.41 18.85
CA LEU A 14 8.99 -10.45 19.06
C LEU A 14 10.42 -9.87 19.23
N GLY A 15 10.57 -8.55 19.28
CA GLY A 15 11.85 -7.87 19.51
C GLY A 15 12.70 -7.69 18.26
N GLN A 16 12.12 -7.80 17.05
CA GLN A 16 12.83 -7.46 15.82
C GLN A 16 12.86 -5.95 15.59
N ARG A 17 13.95 -5.46 15.00
CA ARG A 17 14.01 -4.11 14.40
C ARG A 17 13.60 -4.24 12.94
N VAL A 18 12.57 -3.51 12.52
CA VAL A 18 11.98 -3.63 11.18
C VAL A 18 12.23 -2.36 10.38
N ARG A 19 12.78 -2.51 9.17
CA ARG A 19 12.74 -1.48 8.13
C ARG A 19 11.45 -1.67 7.33
N TYR A 20 10.58 -0.68 7.38
CA TYR A 20 9.29 -0.69 6.72
C TYR A 20 9.21 0.43 5.67
N THR A 21 8.63 0.15 4.51
CA THR A 21 8.46 1.14 3.43
C THR A 21 7.12 0.90 2.74
N VAL A 22 6.38 2.00 2.53
CA VAL A 22 5.15 2.02 1.73
C VAL A 22 5.34 3.02 0.61
N THR A 23 5.17 2.57 -0.62
CA THR A 23 5.31 3.41 -1.82
C THR A 23 3.97 3.46 -2.55
N PRO A 24 3.29 4.62 -2.59
CA PRO A 24 2.10 4.77 -3.41
C PRO A 24 2.48 4.76 -4.90
N GLN A 25 1.75 3.99 -5.69
CA GLN A 25 1.95 3.93 -7.14
C GLN A 25 0.80 4.67 -7.83
N TYR A 26 1.14 5.69 -8.61
CA TYR A 26 0.17 6.53 -9.32
C TYR A 26 0.12 6.18 -10.81
N ARG A 27 -1.05 6.34 -11.43
CA ARG A 27 -1.18 6.28 -12.89
C ARG A 27 -1.16 7.70 -13.44
N GLY A 28 -0.02 8.12 -13.98
CA GLY A 28 0.15 9.47 -14.53
C GLY A 28 -0.02 10.55 -13.45
N PRO A 29 -0.53 11.76 -13.79
CA PRO A 29 -0.59 12.91 -12.89
C PRO A 29 -1.77 12.87 -11.89
N ARG A 30 -2.22 11.67 -11.50
CA ARG A 30 -3.34 11.50 -10.56
C ARG A 30 -2.91 11.78 -9.12
N THR A 31 -3.82 12.32 -8.30
CA THR A 31 -3.55 12.51 -6.86
C THR A 31 -3.88 11.29 -6.02
N VAL A 32 -4.60 10.31 -6.59
CA VAL A 32 -4.97 9.07 -5.91
C VAL A 32 -4.17 7.91 -6.50
N PRO A 33 -3.47 7.12 -5.66
CA PRO A 33 -2.70 5.98 -6.13
C PRO A 33 -3.61 4.83 -6.55
N VAL A 34 -3.12 4.01 -7.49
CA VAL A 34 -3.78 2.77 -7.91
C VAL A 34 -3.42 1.61 -7.00
N THR A 35 -2.21 1.59 -6.45
CA THR A 35 -1.75 0.55 -5.53
C THR A 35 -0.80 1.14 -4.49
N PHE A 36 -0.58 0.38 -3.42
CA PHE A 36 0.47 0.62 -2.44
C PHE A 36 1.42 -0.57 -2.46
N GLU A 37 2.69 -0.31 -2.77
CA GLU A 37 3.75 -1.30 -2.66
C GLU A 37 4.30 -1.27 -1.23
N MET A 38 4.19 -2.39 -0.53
CA MET A 38 4.55 -2.52 0.88
C MET A 38 5.72 -3.48 1.02
N LYS A 39 6.78 -3.03 1.70
CA LYS A 39 8.01 -3.81 1.97
C LYS A 39 8.35 -3.76 3.45
N ALA A 40 8.66 -4.91 4.04
CA ALA A 40 9.19 -4.98 5.40
C ALA A 40 10.33 -5.99 5.49
N SER A 41 11.44 -5.58 6.10
CA SER A 41 12.56 -6.47 6.40
C SER A 41 12.99 -6.29 7.86
N GLY A 42 13.08 -7.38 8.61
CA GLY A 42 13.43 -7.40 10.03
C GLY A 42 14.81 -7.99 10.31
N VAL A 43 15.41 -7.55 11.41
CA VAL A 43 16.58 -8.19 12.03
C VAL A 43 16.32 -8.39 13.51
N THR A 44 16.74 -9.54 14.05
CA THR A 44 16.60 -9.82 15.49
C THR A 44 17.68 -9.07 16.30
N LYS A 45 17.55 -9.07 17.63
CA LYS A 45 18.57 -8.50 18.53
C LYS A 45 19.97 -9.13 18.39
N TYR A 46 20.05 -10.34 17.81
CA TYR A 46 21.32 -11.04 17.54
C TYR A 46 21.84 -10.80 16.12
N GLY A 47 21.22 -9.90 15.36
CA GLY A 47 21.61 -9.60 13.98
C GLY A 47 21.19 -10.66 12.96
N THR A 48 20.43 -11.68 13.36
CA THR A 48 19.93 -12.70 12.43
C THR A 48 18.75 -12.16 11.61
N PRO A 49 18.56 -12.61 10.35
CA PRO A 49 17.41 -12.24 9.54
C PRO A 49 16.08 -12.56 10.23
N GLY A 50 15.15 -11.62 10.16
CA GLY A 50 13.79 -11.71 10.70
C GLY A 50 12.74 -11.78 9.59
N ILE A 51 11.64 -11.05 9.75
CA ILE A 51 10.60 -10.98 8.72
C ILE A 51 11.14 -10.46 7.38
N ASN A 52 10.58 -10.95 6.28
CA ASN A 52 10.84 -10.44 4.94
C ASN A 52 9.55 -10.52 4.12
N LEU A 53 8.89 -9.38 3.96
CA LEU A 53 7.55 -9.29 3.39
C LEU A 53 7.54 -8.32 2.22
N TYR A 54 6.78 -8.68 1.19
CA TYR A 54 6.48 -7.84 0.04
C TYR A 54 5.03 -8.07 -0.38
N GLU A 55 4.24 -7.01 -0.50
CA GLU A 55 2.86 -7.07 -0.97
C GLU A 55 2.51 -5.84 -1.81
N VAL A 56 1.70 -6.02 -2.84
CA VAL A 56 1.11 -4.94 -3.62
C VAL A 56 -0.38 -4.90 -3.31
N VAL A 57 -0.81 -3.87 -2.58
CA VAL A 57 -2.20 -3.71 -2.15
C VAL A 57 -2.94 -2.80 -3.13
N PRO A 58 -4.00 -3.26 -3.81
CA PRO A 58 -4.79 -2.39 -4.66
C PRO A 58 -5.59 -1.38 -3.85
N ASN A 59 -5.65 -0.13 -4.32
CA ASN A 59 -6.48 0.92 -3.73
C ASN A 59 -7.93 0.77 -4.22
N SER A 60 -8.59 -0.32 -3.82
CA SER A 60 -9.94 -0.67 -4.29
C SER A 60 -10.96 -0.66 -3.15
N VAL A 61 -12.16 -0.20 -3.48
CA VAL A 61 -13.34 -0.25 -2.61
C VAL A 61 -14.38 -1.18 -3.23
N TYR A 62 -15.07 -1.95 -2.39
CA TYR A 62 -16.20 -2.75 -2.85
C TYR A 62 -17.47 -1.90 -2.83
N SER A 63 -18.25 -1.98 -3.91
CA SER A 63 -19.60 -1.45 -4.00
C SER A 63 -20.54 -2.60 -4.36
N GLU A 64 -21.68 -2.72 -3.68
CA GLU A 64 -22.68 -3.74 -4.01
C GLU A 64 -23.20 -3.59 -5.45
N LYS A 65 -23.32 -2.35 -5.94
CA LYS A 65 -23.83 -2.06 -7.29
C LYS A 65 -22.80 -2.33 -8.40
N TYR A 66 -21.51 -2.14 -8.12
CA TYR A 66 -20.47 -2.08 -9.15
C TYR A 66 -19.29 -3.04 -8.95
N GLY A 67 -19.31 -3.83 -7.87
CA GLY A 67 -18.22 -4.70 -7.45
C GLY A 67 -17.00 -3.91 -6.93
N TRP A 68 -15.84 -4.55 -6.96
CA TRP A 68 -14.57 -3.92 -6.65
C TRP A 68 -14.20 -2.85 -7.67
N ARG A 69 -13.88 -1.65 -7.19
CA ARG A 69 -13.47 -0.50 -8.01
C ARG A 69 -12.21 0.13 -7.45
N ASN A 70 -11.24 0.35 -8.31
CA ASN A 70 -9.99 1.00 -7.95
C ASN A 70 -10.15 2.53 -7.99
N LEU A 71 -9.87 3.18 -6.87
CA LEU A 71 -10.07 4.62 -6.70
C LEU A 71 -9.09 5.45 -7.54
N GLY A 72 -7.91 4.91 -7.84
CA GLY A 72 -6.90 5.58 -8.66
C GLY A 72 -7.16 5.53 -10.17
N VAL A 73 -8.29 4.98 -10.62
CA VAL A 73 -8.68 4.91 -12.04
C VAL A 73 -10.12 5.37 -12.32
N VAL A 74 -10.77 5.99 -11.34
CA VAL A 74 -12.15 6.49 -11.51
C VAL A 74 -12.18 7.62 -12.55
N PHE A 75 -13.28 7.67 -13.29
CA PHE A 75 -13.61 8.77 -14.18
C PHE A 75 -14.89 9.43 -13.68
N HIS A 76 -14.96 10.75 -13.74
CA HIS A 76 -16.18 11.53 -13.52
C HIS A 76 -16.45 12.34 -14.78
N ASP A 77 -17.65 12.26 -15.36
CA ASP A 77 -18.02 12.95 -16.61
C ASP A 77 -17.01 12.78 -17.77
N ASN A 78 -16.53 11.55 -18.00
CA ASN A 78 -15.48 11.21 -18.98
C ASN A 78 -14.13 11.92 -18.75
N LYS A 79 -13.93 12.61 -17.63
CA LYS A 79 -12.66 13.21 -17.23
C LYS A 79 -11.93 12.32 -16.23
N ILE A 80 -10.61 12.29 -16.34
CA ILE A 80 -9.75 11.61 -15.37
C ILE A 80 -9.80 12.42 -14.08
N GLU A 81 -10.30 11.84 -13.00
CA GLU A 81 -10.31 12.48 -11.69
C GLU A 81 -9.87 11.49 -10.60
N PRO A 82 -9.14 11.95 -9.57
CA PRO A 82 -8.63 13.31 -9.38
C PRO A 82 -7.23 13.51 -9.99
N MET A 83 -6.98 14.67 -10.61
CA MET A 83 -5.66 15.09 -11.12
C MET A 83 -5.04 16.12 -10.17
N GLY A 84 -3.70 16.10 -10.05
CA GLY A 84 -2.98 17.14 -9.32
C GLY A 84 -3.14 18.48 -10.04
N ALA A 85 -3.14 19.58 -9.29
CA ALA A 85 -3.01 20.89 -9.91
C ALA A 85 -1.71 20.91 -10.73
N MET A 86 -1.81 21.16 -12.03
CA MET A 86 -0.62 21.42 -12.84
C MET A 86 -0.11 22.80 -12.42
N SER A 87 1.02 22.82 -11.72
CA SER A 87 1.78 24.04 -11.41
C SER A 87 2.54 24.52 -12.64
#